data_AF-A0A428JA95-F1
#
_entry.id   AF-A0A428JA95-F1
#
_cell.length_a   1.000
_cell.length_b   1.000
_cell.length_c   1.000
_cell.angle_alpha   90.00
_cell.angle_beta   90.00
_cell.angle_gamma   90.00
#
_symmetry.space_group_name_H-M   'P 1'
#
loop_
_entity.id
_entity.type
_entity.pdbx_description
1 polymer ?
#
loop_
_entity_poly.entity_id
_entity_poly.type
_entity_poly.pdbx_seq_one_letter_code
_entity_poly.pdbx_strand_id
1 'polypeptide(L)'
;MRLPAGPIDSFDKHSKFYDAKEFSTHLNWWLINHGDIFTRSEAIALKQIVRFSTKVPGVCNEPIKSMIDAIHKEYIGQSISRSTFKRLIRKTRSIVMLTSYETFEKNGAQSNNLYVFNRYPL
;
A
#
# COMPACT_ATOMS: atom_id res chain seq x y z
N MET A 1 -1.51 11.52 12.11
CA MET A 1 -1.09 10.73 13.29
C MET A 1 0.33 10.25 13.05
N ARG A 2 1.22 10.38 14.03
CA ARG A 2 2.62 9.95 13.95
C ARG A 2 2.76 8.61 14.67
N LEU A 3 3.33 7.60 14.01
CA LEU A 3 3.51 6.27 14.58
C LEU A 3 5.01 6.01 14.86
N PRO A 4 5.37 5.18 15.85
CA PRO A 4 6.73 4.70 15.98
C PRO A 4 7.10 3.83 14.78
N ALA A 5 8.33 3.95 14.28
CA ALA A 5 8.88 3.05 13.29
C ALA A 5 9.10 1.64 13.89
N GLY A 6 9.05 0.61 13.05
CA GLY A 6 9.17 -0.78 13.49
C GLY A 6 9.08 -1.79 12.34
N PRO A 7 9.31 -3.08 12.65
CA PRO A 7 9.10 -4.16 11.68
C PRO A 7 7.61 -4.32 11.36
N ILE A 8 7.30 -4.91 10.20
CA ILE A 8 5.91 -5.09 9.74
C ILE A 8 5.02 -5.81 10.76
N ASP A 9 5.58 -6.77 11.50
CA ASP A 9 4.85 -7.56 12.50
C ASP A 9 4.35 -6.72 13.69
N SER A 10 4.99 -5.57 13.97
CA SER A 10 4.52 -4.63 15.00
C SER A 10 3.30 -3.82 14.59
N PHE A 11 2.89 -3.89 13.32
CA PHE A 11 1.74 -3.18 12.78
C PHE A 11 0.52 -4.07 12.56
N ASP A 12 0.51 -5.29 13.09
CA ASP A 12 -0.61 -6.24 13.03
C ASP A 12 -1.97 -5.63 13.42
N LYS A 13 -2.00 -4.85 14.51
CA LYS A 13 -3.18 -4.16 15.05
C LYS A 13 -3.76 -3.10 14.11
N HIS A 14 -3.01 -2.68 13.09
CA HIS A 14 -3.50 -1.75 12.07
C HIS A 14 -4.21 -2.49 10.94
N SER A 15 -4.06 -3.81 10.84
CA SER A 15 -4.83 -4.59 9.89
C SER A 15 -6.32 -4.47 10.20
N LYS A 16 -7.09 -4.30 9.12
CA LYS A 16 -8.56 -4.29 9.16
C LYS A 16 -9.14 -5.59 8.64
N PHE A 17 -8.32 -6.63 8.51
CA PHE A 17 -8.71 -7.89 7.92
C PHE A 17 -8.28 -9.04 8.83
N TYR A 18 -9.12 -10.05 8.93
CA TYR A 18 -8.86 -11.26 9.68
C TYR A 18 -7.76 -12.10 9.01
N ASP A 19 -7.82 -12.20 7.68
CA ASP A 19 -6.87 -12.98 6.90
C ASP A 19 -6.66 -12.40 5.49
N ALA A 20 -5.75 -13.01 4.73
CA ALA A 20 -5.44 -12.61 3.37
C ALA A 20 -6.61 -12.80 2.38
N LYS A 21 -7.54 -13.72 2.68
CA LYS A 21 -8.72 -14.00 1.85
C LYS A 21 -9.76 -12.89 1.99
N GLU A 22 -10.03 -12.45 3.22
CA GLU A 22 -10.89 -11.30 3.50
C GLU A 22 -10.29 -10.04 2.86
N PHE A 23 -8.99 -9.81 3.03
CA PHE A 23 -8.30 -8.70 2.37
C PHE A 23 -8.48 -8.72 0.85
N SER A 24 -8.25 -9.88 0.22
CA SER A 24 -8.41 -10.04 -1.24
C SER A 24 -9.86 -9.80 -1.69
N THR A 25 -10.84 -10.19 -0.87
CA THR A 25 -12.27 -9.98 -1.17
C THR A 25 -12.61 -8.49 -1.20
N HIS A 26 -12.23 -7.74 -0.16
CA HIS A 26 -12.44 -6.29 -0.15
C HIS A 26 -11.63 -5.56 -1.22
N LEU A 27 -10.40 -6.01 -1.51
CA LEU A 27 -9.60 -5.48 -2.60
C LEU A 27 -10.32 -5.64 -3.95
N ASN A 28 -10.93 -6.80 -4.20
CA ASN A 28 -11.71 -7.01 -5.43
C ASN A 28 -12.91 -6.06 -5.52
N TRP A 29 -13.63 -5.83 -4.42
CA TRP A 29 -14.72 -4.84 -4.42
C TRP A 29 -14.24 -3.41 -4.72
N TRP A 30 -13.09 -3.01 -4.17
CA TRP A 30 -12.46 -1.73 -4.54
C TRP A 30 -12.14 -1.66 -6.04
N LEU A 31 -11.55 -2.72 -6.59
CA LEU A 31 -11.14 -2.77 -8.00
C LEU A 31 -12.34 -2.79 -8.96
N ILE A 32 -13.42 -3.48 -8.60
CA ILE A 32 -14.66 -3.50 -9.41
C ILE A 32 -15.28 -2.11 -9.49
N ASN A 33 -15.34 -1.39 -8.36
CA ASN A 33 -16.07 -0.12 -8.29
C ASN A 33 -15.23 1.12 -8.62
N HIS A 34 -13.90 1.04 -8.51
CA HIS A 34 -13.01 2.18 -8.68
C HIS A 34 -11.74 1.87 -9.49
N GLY A 35 -11.62 0.68 -10.09
CA GLY A 35 -10.41 0.27 -10.81
C GLY A 35 -10.08 1.14 -12.02
N ASP A 36 -11.11 1.74 -12.63
CA ASP A 36 -11.04 2.61 -13.81
C ASP A 36 -10.28 3.92 -13.57
N ILE A 37 -10.18 4.37 -12.31
CA ILE A 37 -9.42 5.58 -11.98
C ILE A 37 -7.92 5.38 -12.12
N PHE A 38 -7.43 4.14 -12.18
CA PHE A 38 -5.99 3.83 -12.25
C PHE A 38 -5.52 3.66 -13.69
N THR A 39 -4.45 4.38 -14.04
CA THR A 39 -3.69 4.10 -15.27
C THR A 39 -3.01 2.74 -15.19
N ARG A 40 -2.59 2.20 -16.33
CA ARG A 40 -1.86 0.92 -16.39
C ARG A 40 -0.65 0.88 -15.44
N SER A 41 0.17 1.93 -15.41
CA SER A 41 1.34 2.01 -14.53
C SER A 41 0.97 2.12 -13.05
N GLU A 42 -0.14 2.78 -12.71
CA GLU A 42 -0.66 2.82 -11.34
C GLU A 42 -1.25 1.48 -10.92
N ALA A 43 -1.91 0.73 -11.82
CA ALA A 43 -2.39 -0.61 -11.54
C ALA A 43 -1.24 -1.59 -11.26
N ILE A 44 -0.11 -1.47 -11.97
CA ILE A 44 1.11 -2.23 -11.67
C ILE A 44 1.66 -1.87 -10.28
N ALA A 45 1.73 -0.57 -9.96
CA ALA A 45 2.15 -0.12 -8.64
C ALA A 45 1.20 -0.60 -7.53
N LEU A 46 -0.12 -0.64 -7.79
CA LEU A 46 -1.14 -1.13 -6.86
C LEU A 46 -0.98 -2.62 -6.58
N LYS A 47 -0.78 -3.41 -7.64
CA LYS A 47 -0.49 -4.84 -7.52
C LYS A 47 0.75 -5.09 -6.66
N GLN A 48 1.78 -4.26 -6.79
CA GLN A 48 2.99 -4.42 -5.99
C GLN A 48 2.76 -4.14 -4.51
N ILE A 49 2.13 -3.01 -4.15
CA ILE A 49 1.89 -2.70 -2.74
C ILE A 49 0.95 -3.73 -2.09
N VAL A 50 -0.02 -4.27 -2.83
CA VAL A 50 -0.88 -5.38 -2.38
C VAL A 50 -0.05 -6.62 -2.04
N ARG A 51 0.94 -6.97 -2.86
CA ARG A 51 1.83 -8.13 -2.58
C ARG A 51 2.66 -7.96 -1.32
N PHE A 52 3.14 -6.74 -1.04
CA PHE A 52 3.81 -6.45 0.22
C PHE A 52 2.85 -6.39 1.42
N SER A 53 1.54 -6.29 1.16
CA SER A 53 0.47 -6.24 2.17
C SER A 53 -0.15 -7.61 2.47
N THR A 54 0.51 -8.72 2.14
CA THR A 54 -0.01 -10.07 2.41
C THR A 54 0.50 -10.63 3.74
N LYS A 55 1.73 -10.27 4.17
CA LYS A 55 2.33 -10.78 5.43
C LYS A 55 1.50 -10.35 6.64
N VAL A 56 1.13 -9.06 6.70
CA VAL A 56 0.08 -8.55 7.57
C VAL A 56 -1.05 -8.10 6.64
N PRO A 57 -2.21 -8.78 6.63
CA PRO A 57 -3.27 -8.53 5.66
C PRO A 57 -3.64 -7.05 5.55
N GLY A 58 -3.45 -6.46 4.38
CA GLY A 58 -3.77 -5.06 4.10
C GLY A 58 -2.83 -4.03 4.76
N VAL A 59 -1.66 -4.42 5.27
CA VAL A 59 -0.69 -3.49 5.88
C VAL A 59 0.67 -3.61 5.22
N CYS A 60 1.28 -2.48 4.86
CA CYS A 60 2.62 -2.42 4.27
C CYS A 60 3.42 -1.24 4.85
N ASN A 61 4.65 -1.50 5.29
CA ASN A 61 5.59 -0.47 5.76
C ASN A 61 6.84 -0.36 4.87
N GLU A 62 6.80 -0.95 3.66
CA GLU A 62 7.94 -0.96 2.74
C GLU A 62 8.20 0.43 2.14
N PRO A 63 9.48 0.83 1.95
CA PRO A 63 9.80 2.05 1.24
C PRO A 63 9.28 2.03 -0.20
N ILE A 64 8.79 3.18 -0.70
CA ILE A 64 8.41 3.34 -2.11
C ILE A 64 9.56 2.93 -3.05
N LYS A 65 10.81 3.22 -2.67
CA LYS A 65 11.99 2.83 -3.45
C LYS A 65 12.06 1.31 -3.62
N SER A 66 11.97 0.55 -2.52
CA SER A 66 12.00 -0.92 -2.55
C SER A 66 10.88 -1.51 -3.40
N MET A 67 9.68 -0.94 -3.32
CA MET A 67 8.55 -1.37 -4.15
C MET A 67 8.78 -1.09 -5.65
N ILE A 68 9.36 0.06 -6.00
CA ILE A 68 9.72 0.39 -7.39
C ILE A 68 10.83 -0.54 -7.90
N ASP A 69 11.86 -0.76 -7.09
CA ASP A 69 12.98 -1.63 -7.45
C ASP A 69 12.49 -3.08 -7.67
N ALA A 70 11.51 -3.54 -6.89
CA ALA A 70 10.85 -4.83 -7.09
C ALA A 70 10.06 -4.89 -8.41
N ILE A 71 9.34 -3.82 -8.77
CA ILE A 71 8.62 -3.75 -10.06
C ILE A 71 9.58 -3.79 -11.24
N HIS A 72 10.69 -3.04 -11.19
CA HIS A 72 11.68 -3.05 -12.28
C HIS A 72 12.34 -4.41 -12.47
N LYS A 73 12.49 -5.20 -11.39
CA LYS A 73 12.99 -6.58 -11.46
C LYS A 73 11.96 -7.55 -12.05
N GLU A 74 10.68 -7.42 -11.69
CA GLU A 74 9.63 -8.33 -12.14
C GLU A 74 9.14 -8.03 -13.56
N TYR A 75 9.01 -6.75 -13.92
CA TYR A 75 8.46 -6.29 -15.18
C TYR A 75 9.55 -5.65 -16.03
N ILE A 76 10.40 -6.48 -16.65
CA ILE A 76 11.48 -6.02 -17.53
C ILE A 76 10.90 -5.11 -18.61
N GLY A 77 11.43 -3.89 -18.73
CA GLY A 77 10.99 -2.86 -19.67
C GLY A 77 9.83 -1.98 -19.19
N GLN A 78 9.24 -2.25 -18.01
CA GLN A 78 8.24 -1.38 -17.39
C GLN A 78 8.89 -0.56 -16.26
N SER A 79 9.21 0.69 -16.55
CA SER A 79 9.67 1.62 -15.54
C SER A 79 8.49 2.42 -14.98
N ILE A 80 8.25 2.30 -13.68
CA ILE A 80 7.43 3.28 -12.96
C ILE A 80 8.34 4.25 -12.20
N SER A 81 7.89 5.50 -12.10
CA SER A 81 8.58 6.53 -11.35
C SER A 81 8.01 6.65 -9.93
N ARG A 82 8.76 7.32 -9.05
CA ARG A 82 8.25 7.71 -7.72
C ARG A 82 7.01 8.61 -7.81
N SER A 83 6.90 9.47 -8.82
CA SER A 83 5.73 10.34 -8.98
C SER A 83 4.49 9.55 -9.39
N THR A 84 4.64 8.49 -10.20
CA THR A 84 3.58 7.53 -10.51
C THR A 84 3.07 6.86 -9.23
N PHE A 85 3.99 6.36 -8.38
CA PHE A 85 3.61 5.72 -7.13
C PHE A 85 2.90 6.68 -6.16
N LYS A 86 3.41 7.91 -6.03
CA LYS A 86 2.74 8.95 -5.21
C LYS A 86 1.34 9.30 -5.74
N ARG A 87 1.15 9.31 -7.06
CA ARG A 87 -0.16 9.55 -7.69
C ARG A 87 -1.15 8.42 -7.36
N LEU A 88 -0.70 7.17 -7.40
CA LEU A 88 -1.47 6.01 -6.93
C LEU A 88 -1.90 6.18 -5.46
N ILE A 89 -0.97 6.49 -4.55
CA ILE A 89 -1.29 6.69 -3.13
C ILE A 89 -2.31 7.82 -2.94
N ARG A 90 -2.20 8.90 -3.71
CA ARG A 90 -3.18 9.99 -3.68
C ARG A 90 -4.58 9.53 -4.14
N LYS A 91 -4.67 8.76 -5.24
CA LYS A 91 -5.94 8.25 -5.77
C LYS A 91 -6.61 7.25 -4.84
N THR A 92 -5.84 6.30 -4.29
CA THR A 92 -6.36 5.33 -3.31
C THR A 92 -6.85 6.03 -2.03
N ARG A 93 -6.16 7.08 -1.58
CA ARG A 93 -6.61 7.92 -0.46
C ARG A 93 -7.88 8.71 -0.77
N SER A 94 -8.05 9.23 -2.00
CA SER A 94 -9.24 10.02 -2.35
C SER A 94 -10.53 9.20 -2.35
N ILE A 95 -10.43 7.88 -2.57
CA ILE A 95 -11.57 6.95 -2.47
C ILE A 95 -11.61 6.22 -1.11
N VAL A 96 -10.75 6.59 -0.16
CA VAL A 96 -10.67 5.96 1.17
C VAL A 96 -10.31 4.46 1.11
N MET A 97 -9.73 3.98 0.01
CA MET A 97 -9.24 2.60 -0.11
C MET A 97 -8.01 2.36 0.76
N LEU A 98 -7.17 3.38 0.94
CA LEU A 98 -5.91 3.28 1.65
C LEU A 98 -5.71 4.49 2.55
N THR A 99 -5.27 4.25 3.78
CA THR A 99 -4.80 5.28 4.72
C THR A 99 -3.28 5.19 4.83
N SER A 100 -2.59 6.33 4.85
CA SER A 100 -1.14 6.40 5.03
C SER A 100 -0.77 7.14 6.32
N TYR A 101 0.14 6.58 7.10
CA TYR A 101 0.70 7.18 8.30
C TYR A 101 2.20 7.42 8.13
N GLU A 102 2.70 8.54 8.63
CA GLU A 102 4.14 8.76 8.75
C GLU A 102 4.63 8.04 10.01
N THR A 103 5.74 7.32 9.89
CA THR A 103 6.41 6.70 11.04
C THR A 103 7.68 7.44 11.38
N PHE A 104 8.10 7.36 12.64
CA PHE A 104 9.23 8.11 13.18
C PHE A 104 10.10 7.21 14.05
N GLU A 105 11.41 7.36 13.88
CA GLU A 105 12.41 6.73 14.73
C GLU A 105 12.44 7.39 16.12
N LYS A 106 13.13 6.75 17.09
CA LYS A 106 13.27 7.28 18.46
C LYS A 106 13.89 8.68 18.51
N ASN A 107 14.76 9.02 17.55
CA ASN A 107 15.40 10.33 17.44
C ASN A 107 14.51 11.40 16.77
N GLY A 108 13.26 11.06 16.41
CA GLY A 108 12.32 11.97 15.75
C GLY A 108 12.50 12.09 14.24
N ALA A 109 13.47 11.38 13.63
CA ALA A 109 13.59 11.33 12.19
C ALA A 109 12.42 10.55 11.56
N GLN A 110 11.88 11.06 10.46
CA GLN A 110 10.86 10.34 9.70
C GLN A 110 11.47 9.09 9.06
N SER A 111 10.78 7.96 9.21
CA SER A 111 11.11 6.69 8.60
C SER A 111 10.14 6.40 7.44
N ASN A 112 9.96 5.14 7.06
CA ASN A 112 9.02 4.77 5.99
C ASN A 112 7.57 5.04 6.41
N ASN A 113 6.69 5.27 5.42
CA ASN A 113 5.27 5.38 5.72
C ASN A 113 4.65 4.01 5.93
N LEU A 114 3.65 3.94 6.80
CA LEU A 114 2.75 2.80 6.94
C LEU A 114 1.53 3.01 6.05
N TYR A 115 1.25 2.05 5.19
CA TYR A 115 0.08 2.01 4.33
C TYR A 115 -0.89 0.95 4.84
N VAL A 116 -2.14 1.34 5.07
CA VAL A 116 -3.20 0.48 5.62
C VAL A 116 -4.39 0.51 4.68
N PHE A 117 -4.72 -0.63 4.10
CA PHE A 117 -5.91 -0.81 3.28
C PHE A 117 -7.16 -0.82 4.17
N ASN A 118 -8.21 -0.17 3.67
CA ASN A 118 -9.51 -0.11 4.33
C ASN A 118 -10.45 -1.16 3.75
N ARG A 119 -11.34 -1.69 4.60
CA ARG A 119 -12.48 -2.48 4.13
C ARG A 119 -13.29 -1.63 3.16
N TYR A 120 -13.69 -2.25 2.04
CA TYR A 120 -14.72 -1.67 1.19
C TYR A 120 -16.02 -1.48 2.01
N PRO A 121 -16.66 -0.30 1.97
CA PRO A 121 -17.93 -0.08 2.65
C PRO A 121 -19.01 -0.86 1.90
N LEU A 122 -19.48 -1.95 2.50
CA LEU A 122 -20.63 -2.73 2.02
C LEU A 122 -21.93 -1.99 2.29
#